data_AF-A0A428QAK8-F1
#
_entry.id   AF-A0A428QAK8-F1
#
_cell.length_a   1.000
_cell.length_b   1.000
_cell.length_c   1.000
_cell.angle_alpha   90.00
_cell.angle_beta   90.00
_cell.angle_gamma   90.00
#
_symmetry.space_group_name_H-M   'P 1'
#
loop_
_entity.id
_entity.type
_entity.pdbx_description
1 polymer ?
#
loop_
_entity_poly.entity_id
_entity_poly.type
_entity_poly.pdbx_seq_one_letter_code
_entity_poly.pdbx_strand_id
1 'polypeptide(L)'
;MRNEVRLEEIRAADEARERELEHFAKAEEAAIKQEYFTLRAHVSPKTYDDELYRYHEAICEGTGKRLFRDQSFKDWVDHSNGSTRILWLKGIPGAGKTLLASSVIRHTQKLNHLTLFAFLSYKDSGTTALSIFHSLIFQLASDSE
;
A
#
# COMPACT_ATOMS: atom_id res chain seq x y z
N MET A 1 -4.13 -30.95 55.59
CA MET A 1 -3.73 -31.28 54.21
C MET A 1 -3.27 -29.98 53.57
N ARG A 2 -1.98 -29.88 53.24
CA ARG A 2 -1.23 -28.62 53.09
C ARG A 2 -1.24 -28.19 51.61
N ASN A 3 -1.88 -27.06 51.30
CA ASN A 3 -1.79 -26.39 50.00
C ASN A 3 -0.50 -25.56 49.98
N GLU A 4 0.63 -26.18 49.66
CA GLU A 4 1.85 -25.45 49.29
C GLU A 4 2.06 -25.66 47.79
N VAL A 5 1.49 -24.76 46.99
CA VAL A 5 1.80 -24.67 45.56
C VAL A 5 3.28 -24.33 45.45
N ARG A 6 4.07 -25.16 44.78
CA ARG A 6 5.52 -24.90 44.64
C ARG A 6 5.73 -23.77 43.64
N LEU A 7 6.65 -22.86 43.96
CA LEU A 7 6.99 -21.73 43.08
C LEU A 7 7.38 -22.17 41.66
N GLU A 8 7.96 -23.37 41.53
CA GLU A 8 8.31 -24.00 40.25
C GLU A 8 7.07 -24.37 39.42
N GLU A 9 6.00 -24.84 40.06
CA GLU A 9 4.73 -25.17 39.37
C GLU A 9 4.04 -23.90 38.87
N ILE A 10 4.13 -22.81 39.64
CA ILE A 10 3.62 -21.49 39.22
C ILE A 10 4.37 -21.00 37.98
N ARG A 11 5.71 -21.06 38.00
CA ARG A 11 6.55 -20.65 36.85
C ARG A 11 6.27 -21.49 35.61
N ALA A 12 6.21 -22.82 35.76
CA ALA A 12 5.93 -23.71 34.64
C ALA A 12 4.53 -23.48 34.05
N ALA A 13 3.54 -23.18 34.89
CA ALA A 13 2.19 -22.83 34.45
C ALA A 13 2.15 -21.48 33.72
N ASP A 14 2.91 -20.49 34.17
CA ASP A 14 3.01 -19.19 33.51
C ASP A 14 3.73 -19.28 32.15
N GLU A 15 4.84 -20.02 32.06
CA GLU A 15 5.54 -20.29 30.79
C GLU A 15 4.70 -21.12 29.81
N ALA A 16 3.84 -22.01 30.31
CA ALA A 16 2.90 -22.75 29.47
C ALA A 16 1.82 -21.82 28.90
N ARG A 17 1.25 -20.94 29.73
CA ARG A 17 0.27 -19.93 29.29
C ARG A 17 0.86 -18.98 28.27
N GLU A 18 2.08 -18.51 28.47
CA GLU A 18 2.76 -17.60 27.53
C GLU A 18 2.94 -18.28 26.16
N ARG A 19 3.40 -19.54 26.14
CA ARG A 19 3.50 -20.31 24.90
C ARG A 19 2.15 -20.56 24.23
N GLU A 20 1.10 -20.83 25.00
CA GLU A 20 -0.26 -21.00 24.47
C GLU A 20 -0.78 -19.69 23.85
N LEU A 21 -0.56 -18.55 24.51
CA LEU A 21 -0.92 -17.23 23.99
C LEU A 21 -0.16 -16.90 22.72
N GLU A 22 1.15 -17.13 22.67
CA GLU A 22 1.95 -16.95 21.45
C GLU A 22 1.48 -17.85 20.30
N HIS A 23 1.17 -19.12 20.60
CA HIS A 23 0.67 -20.05 19.61
C HIS A 23 -0.70 -19.60 19.09
N PHE A 24 -1.58 -19.13 19.97
CA PHE A 24 -2.88 -18.60 19.60
C PHE A 24 -2.75 -17.37 18.69
N ALA A 25 -1.89 -16.41 19.05
CA ALA A 25 -1.63 -15.22 18.24
C ALA A 25 -1.09 -15.57 16.84
N LYS A 26 -0.13 -16.51 16.76
CA LYS A 26 0.40 -16.99 15.48
C LYS A 26 -0.66 -17.70 14.64
N ALA A 27 -1.54 -18.48 15.27
CA ALA A 27 -2.62 -19.17 14.58
C ALA A 27 -3.67 -18.18 14.03
N GLU A 28 -3.98 -17.12 14.77
CA GLU A 28 -4.86 -16.04 14.33
C GLU A 28 -4.25 -15.27 13.14
N GLU A 29 -2.98 -14.88 13.23
CA GLU A 29 -2.26 -14.22 12.14
C GLU A 29 -2.23 -15.10 10.87
N ALA A 30 -1.95 -16.38 11.02
CA ALA A 30 -1.96 -17.33 9.91
C ALA A 30 -3.35 -17.47 9.28
N ALA A 31 -4.41 -17.47 10.08
CA ALA A 31 -5.79 -17.53 9.60
C ALA A 31 -6.18 -16.28 8.80
N ILE A 32 -5.84 -15.08 9.31
CA ILE A 32 -6.07 -13.80 8.62
C ILE A 32 -5.33 -13.78 7.29
N LYS A 33 -4.06 -14.21 7.28
CA LYS A 33 -3.24 -14.27 6.07
C LYS A 33 -3.80 -15.25 5.04
N GLN A 34 -4.29 -16.40 5.47
CA GLN A 34 -4.94 -17.38 4.61
C GLN A 34 -6.25 -16.83 4.00
N GLU A 35 -7.06 -16.13 4.79
CA GLU A 35 -8.27 -15.47 4.32
C GLU A 35 -7.95 -14.40 3.27
N TYR A 36 -6.95 -13.56 3.53
CA TYR A 36 -6.47 -12.56 2.58
C TYR A 36 -6.09 -13.18 1.23
N PHE A 37 -5.28 -14.25 1.22
CA PHE A 37 -4.88 -14.92 -0.02
C PHE A 37 -6.05 -15.56 -0.75
N THR A 38 -7.02 -16.11 -0.01
CA THR A 38 -8.24 -16.70 -0.57
C THR A 38 -9.08 -15.62 -1.27
N LEU A 39 -9.29 -14.49 -0.60
CA LEU A 39 -10.02 -13.35 -1.18
C LEU A 39 -9.29 -12.76 -2.38
N ARG A 40 -7.96 -12.62 -2.31
CA ARG A 40 -7.15 -12.12 -3.42
C ARG A 40 -7.25 -13.02 -4.65
N ALA A 41 -7.20 -14.33 -4.46
CA ALA A 41 -7.34 -15.29 -5.54
C ALA A 41 -8.74 -15.25 -6.18
N HIS A 42 -9.78 -15.08 -5.36
CA HIS A 42 -11.16 -15.00 -5.85
C HIS A 42 -11.46 -13.69 -6.59
N VAL A 43 -11.04 -12.55 -6.02
CA VAL A 43 -11.27 -11.23 -6.60
C VAL A 43 -10.37 -10.99 -7.81
N SER A 44 -9.16 -11.56 -7.81
CA SER A 44 -8.13 -11.35 -8.83
C SER A 44 -7.95 -9.85 -9.16
N PRO A 45 -7.63 -9.01 -8.16
CA PRO A 45 -7.55 -7.57 -8.34
C PRO A 45 -6.51 -7.21 -9.39
N LYS A 46 -6.85 -6.25 -10.26
CA LYS A 46 -5.90 -5.72 -11.24
C LYS A 46 -4.73 -5.06 -10.52
N THR A 47 -3.50 -5.36 -10.96
CA THR A 47 -2.30 -4.66 -10.53
C THR A 47 -1.88 -3.65 -11.58
N TYR A 48 -1.08 -2.67 -11.16
CA TYR A 48 -0.61 -1.58 -12.02
C TYR A 48 0.92 -1.44 -11.99
N ASP A 49 1.61 -2.39 -11.37
CA ASP A 49 3.05 -2.39 -11.19
C ASP A 49 3.80 -2.47 -12.53
N ASP A 50 3.28 -3.24 -13.49
CA ASP A 50 3.86 -3.35 -14.83
C ASP A 50 3.73 -2.03 -15.60
N GLU A 51 2.59 -1.34 -15.51
CA GLU A 51 2.42 0.03 -16.02
C GLU A 51 3.39 0.98 -15.33
N LEU A 52 3.46 0.96 -14.00
CA LEU A 52 4.34 1.83 -13.22
C LEU A 52 5.81 1.62 -13.63
N TYR A 53 6.24 0.37 -13.77
CA TYR A 53 7.57 -0.02 -14.21
C TYR A 53 7.86 0.50 -15.61
N ARG A 54 6.99 0.20 -16.59
CA ARG A 54 7.14 0.67 -17.98
C ARG A 54 7.19 2.19 -18.09
N TYR A 55 6.31 2.89 -17.38
CA TYR A 55 6.31 4.35 -17.38
C TYR A 55 7.51 4.93 -16.65
N HIS A 56 8.10 4.22 -15.70
CA HIS A 56 9.31 4.66 -15.02
C HIS A 56 10.55 4.50 -15.91
N GLU A 57 10.68 3.37 -16.60
CA GLU A 57 11.79 3.13 -17.54
C GLU A 57 11.81 4.12 -18.71
N ALA A 58 10.64 4.59 -19.15
CA ALA A 58 10.53 5.58 -20.21
C ALA A 58 10.92 7.01 -19.78
N ILE A 59 11.28 7.25 -18.51
CA ILE A 59 11.64 8.57 -18.00
C ILE A 59 13.09 8.90 -18.38
N CYS A 60 13.27 9.92 -19.20
CA CYS A 60 14.59 10.53 -19.41
C CYS A 60 15.07 11.27 -18.16
N GLU A 61 16.37 11.21 -17.90
CA GLU A 61 16.99 11.92 -16.78
C GLU A 61 16.62 13.41 -16.78
N GLY A 62 16.12 13.90 -15.65
CA GLY A 62 15.71 15.31 -15.50
C GLY A 62 14.21 15.57 -15.68
N THR A 63 13.47 14.64 -16.28
CA THR A 63 12.01 14.68 -16.31
C THR A 63 11.44 14.73 -14.88
N GLY A 64 10.44 15.57 -14.63
CA GLY A 64 9.82 15.72 -13.31
C GLY A 64 10.57 16.63 -12.32
N LYS A 65 11.86 16.98 -12.54
CA LYS A 65 12.62 17.87 -11.63
C LYS A 65 11.93 19.23 -11.42
N ARG A 66 11.28 19.75 -12.47
CA ARG A 66 10.52 21.01 -12.39
C ARG A 66 9.24 20.87 -11.55
N LEU A 67 8.55 19.72 -11.66
CA LEU A 67 7.32 19.46 -10.90
C LEU A 67 7.60 19.45 -9.39
N PHE A 68 8.65 18.76 -8.94
CA PHE A 68 8.98 18.65 -7.53
C PHE A 68 9.50 19.96 -6.91
N ARG A 69 9.88 20.94 -7.74
CA ARG A 69 10.26 22.28 -7.29
C ARG A 69 9.07 23.23 -7.19
N ASP A 70 7.96 22.91 -7.86
CA ASP A 70 6.76 23.73 -7.91
C ASP A 70 6.10 23.81 -6.52
N GLN A 71 5.63 25.01 -6.16
CA GLN A 71 5.01 25.22 -4.85
C GLN A 71 3.70 24.45 -4.71
N SER A 72 2.92 24.34 -5.79
CA SER A 72 1.66 23.59 -5.79
C SER A 72 1.89 22.10 -5.49
N PHE A 73 3.01 21.54 -5.96
CA PHE A 73 3.39 20.16 -5.62
C PHE A 73 3.80 20.05 -4.16
N LYS A 74 4.63 20.97 -3.67
CA LYS A 74 5.10 20.99 -2.26
C LYS A 74 3.93 21.12 -1.29
N ASP A 75 3.00 22.02 -1.58
CA ASP A 75 1.80 22.22 -0.75
C ASP A 75 0.87 21.01 -0.78
N TRP A 76 0.85 20.26 -1.89
CA TRP A 76 0.03 19.05 -2.02
C TRP A 76 0.66 17.83 -1.33
N VAL A 77 1.98 17.67 -1.40
CA VAL A 77 2.68 16.53 -0.78
C VAL A 77 2.82 16.70 0.73
N ASP A 78 2.76 17.93 1.23
CA ASP A 78 2.74 18.22 2.66
C ASP A 78 1.33 18.05 3.25
N HIS A 79 1.14 16.94 3.98
CA HIS A 79 -0.15 16.58 4.57
C HIS A 79 -0.47 17.39 5.84
N SER A 80 0.47 18.19 6.36
CA SER A 80 0.25 19.03 7.53
C SER A 80 -0.65 20.23 7.21
N ASN A 81 -0.65 20.67 5.95
CA ASN A 81 -1.46 21.78 5.48
C ASN A 81 -2.71 21.27 4.76
N GLY A 82 -3.85 21.25 5.46
CA GLY A 82 -5.11 20.69 4.95
C GLY A 82 -5.75 21.44 3.78
N SER A 83 -5.13 22.50 3.25
CA SER A 83 -5.68 23.35 2.19
C SER A 83 -5.66 22.72 0.80
N THR A 84 -4.68 21.88 0.49
CA THR A 84 -4.43 21.38 -0.88
C THR A 84 -4.51 19.86 -0.93
N ARG A 85 -5.69 19.32 -1.23
CA ARG A 85 -5.92 17.85 -1.27
C ARG A 85 -5.79 17.23 -2.66
N ILE A 86 -5.87 18.05 -3.72
CA ILE A 86 -5.90 17.58 -5.10
C ILE A 86 -4.89 18.37 -5.92
N LEU A 87 -3.94 17.65 -6.53
CA LEU A 87 -3.03 18.18 -7.54
C LEU A 87 -3.47 17.69 -8.93
N TRP A 88 -3.71 18.64 -9.84
CA TRP A 88 -4.14 18.31 -11.21
C TRP A 88 -3.06 18.66 -12.23
N LEU A 89 -2.53 17.66 -12.93
CA LEU A 89 -1.55 17.85 -14.01
C LEU A 89 -2.27 18.17 -15.34
N LYS A 90 -2.25 19.44 -15.77
CA LYS A 90 -2.79 19.89 -17.08
C LYS A 90 -1.69 19.96 -18.14
N GLY A 91 -2.02 19.61 -19.37
CA GLY A 91 -1.11 19.74 -20.51
C GLY A 91 -1.66 19.09 -21.77
N ILE A 92 -1.06 19.42 -22.91
CA ILE A 92 -1.45 18.86 -24.23
C ILE A 92 -1.27 17.33 -24.28
N PRO A 93 -1.98 16.61 -25.16
CA PRO A 93 -1.69 15.20 -25.45
C PRO A 93 -0.21 15.01 -25.78
N GLY A 94 0.40 13.91 -25.31
CA GLY A 94 1.84 13.65 -25.51
C GLY A 94 2.80 14.43 -24.61
N ALA A 95 2.34 15.38 -23.78
CA ALA A 95 3.21 16.17 -22.88
C ALA A 95 3.86 15.35 -21.71
N GLY A 96 3.73 14.03 -21.69
CA GLY A 96 4.34 13.19 -20.65
C GLY A 96 3.62 13.20 -19.30
N LYS A 97 2.35 13.61 -19.22
CA LYS A 97 1.59 13.64 -17.95
C LYS A 97 1.59 12.31 -17.21
N THR A 98 1.44 11.20 -17.92
CA THR A 98 1.48 9.84 -17.33
C THR A 98 2.88 9.50 -16.77
N LEU A 99 3.95 9.92 -17.46
CA LEU A 99 5.33 9.75 -16.98
C LEU A 99 5.62 10.64 -15.76
N LEU A 100 5.02 11.83 -15.71
CA LEU A 100 5.08 12.68 -14.52
C LEU A 100 4.32 12.04 -13.36
N ALA A 101 3.14 11.47 -13.60
CA ALA A 101 2.37 10.77 -12.57
C ALA A 101 3.12 9.55 -12.02
N SER A 102 3.78 8.74 -12.85
CA SER A 102 4.65 7.65 -12.37
C SER A 102 5.81 8.16 -11.52
N SER A 103 6.40 9.32 -11.90
CA SER A 103 7.43 9.98 -11.08
C SER A 103 6.90 10.42 -9.72
N VAL A 104 5.67 10.94 -9.66
CA VAL A 104 5.00 11.33 -8.41
C VAL A 104 4.78 10.12 -7.50
N ILE A 105 4.25 9.01 -8.04
CA ILE A 105 4.03 7.77 -7.29
C ILE A 105 5.36 7.28 -6.67
N ARG A 106 6.44 7.22 -7.46
CA ARG A 106 7.75 6.82 -6.95
C ARG A 106 8.31 7.81 -5.91
N HIS A 107 8.02 9.10 -6.06
CA HIS A 107 8.45 10.11 -5.12
C HIS A 107 7.73 9.96 -3.77
N THR A 108 6.41 9.79 -3.75
CA THR A 108 5.65 9.62 -2.51
C THR A 108 5.97 8.30 -1.80
N GLN A 109 6.20 7.22 -2.56
CA GLN A 109 6.72 5.96 -2.00
C GLN A 109 8.08 6.16 -1.29
N LYS A 110 8.99 6.95 -1.87
CA LYS A 110 10.29 7.26 -1.24
C LYS A 110 10.19 8.11 0.02
N LEU A 111 9.08 8.83 0.20
CA LEU A 111 8.79 9.59 1.42
C LEU A 111 8.15 8.72 2.51
N ASN A 112 8.00 7.41 2.28
CA ASN A 112 7.29 6.47 3.16
C ASN A 112 5.82 6.89 3.39
N HIS A 113 5.21 7.54 2.40
CA HIS A 113 3.77 7.79 2.42
C HIS A 113 3.04 6.59 1.83
N LEU A 114 1.96 6.16 2.48
CA LEU A 114 0.99 5.23 1.90
C LEU A 114 0.56 5.74 0.52
N THR A 115 0.97 5.03 -0.53
CA THR A 115 0.78 5.47 -1.92
C THR A 115 0.01 4.40 -2.68
N LEU A 116 -1.28 4.64 -2.88
CA LEU A 116 -2.15 3.80 -3.71
C LEU A 116 -2.30 4.42 -5.10
N PHE A 117 -2.35 3.60 -6.15
CA PHE A 117 -2.40 4.10 -7.53
C PHE A 117 -3.16 3.18 -8.49
N ALA A 118 -3.66 3.79 -9.56
CA ALA A 118 -4.28 3.10 -10.68
C ALA A 118 -4.01 3.86 -11.99
N PHE A 119 -3.75 3.13 -13.07
CA PHE A 119 -3.61 3.70 -14.42
C PHE A 119 -4.81 3.34 -15.28
N LEU A 120 -5.53 4.37 -15.73
CA LEU A 120 -6.73 4.20 -16.56
C LEU A 120 -6.41 4.45 -18.03
N SER A 121 -6.87 3.56 -18.90
CA SER A 121 -6.65 3.64 -20.34
C SER A 121 -7.94 3.29 -21.07
N TYR A 122 -8.30 4.08 -22.08
CA TYR A 122 -9.45 3.80 -22.94
C TYR A 122 -9.31 2.48 -23.73
N LYS A 123 -8.09 1.95 -23.83
CA LYS A 123 -7.81 0.66 -24.48
C LYS A 123 -8.21 -0.53 -23.61
N ASP A 124 -8.46 -0.30 -22.33
CA ASP A 124 -8.92 -1.33 -21.41
C ASP A 124 -10.43 -1.22 -21.20
N SER A 125 -11.18 -1.92 -22.05
CA SER A 125 -12.63 -1.99 -21.97
C SER A 125 -13.16 -2.78 -20.76
N GLY A 126 -12.29 -3.49 -20.03
CA GLY A 126 -12.66 -4.26 -18.84
C GLY A 126 -12.59 -3.47 -17.54
N THR A 127 -12.00 -2.27 -17.55
CA THR A 127 -11.86 -1.45 -16.35
C THR A 127 -13.20 -0.89 -15.89
N THR A 128 -13.62 -1.28 -14.69
CA THR A 128 -14.80 -0.75 -14.00
C THR A 128 -14.40 -0.04 -12.72
N ALA A 129 -15.28 0.82 -12.18
CA ALA A 129 -15.06 1.44 -10.88
C ALA A 129 -14.80 0.39 -9.77
N LEU A 130 -15.56 -0.71 -9.78
CA LEU A 130 -15.37 -1.81 -8.84
C LEU A 130 -13.98 -2.45 -8.95
N SER A 131 -13.50 -2.70 -10.17
CA SER A 131 -12.15 -3.26 -10.37
C SER A 131 -11.04 -2.33 -9.86
N ILE A 132 -11.24 -1.01 -9.96
CA ILE A 132 -10.31 -0.01 -9.41
C ILE A 132 -10.34 -0.06 -7.88
N PHE A 133 -11.52 -0.09 -7.27
CA PHE A 133 -11.63 -0.20 -5.81
C PHE A 133 -11.01 -1.48 -5.27
N HIS A 134 -11.25 -2.63 -5.92
CA HIS A 134 -10.59 -3.88 -5.58
C HIS A 134 -9.07 -3.72 -5.61
N SER A 135 -8.51 -3.17 -6.70
CA SER A 135 -7.07 -2.89 -6.77
C SER A 135 -6.58 -2.04 -5.59
N LEU A 136 -7.24 -0.93 -5.28
CA LEU A 136 -6.79 0.00 -4.24
C LEU A 136 -6.90 -0.62 -2.82
N ILE A 137 -7.95 -1.40 -2.55
CA ILE A 137 -8.13 -2.10 -1.27
C ILE A 137 -7.02 -3.14 -1.08
N PHE A 138 -6.71 -3.92 -2.11
CA PHE A 138 -5.65 -4.92 -2.01
C PHE A 138 -4.25 -4.32 -1.95
N GLN A 139 -4.01 -3.16 -2.59
CA GLN A 139 -2.77 -2.39 -2.38
C GLN A 139 -2.66 -1.91 -0.92
N LEU A 140 -3.73 -1.35 -0.35
CA LEU A 140 -3.75 -0.87 1.04
C LEU A 140 -3.48 -2.00 2.04
N ALA A 141 -4.13 -3.15 1.85
CA ALA A 141 -3.95 -4.31 2.70
C ALA A 141 -2.53 -4.90 2.61
N SER A 142 -1.84 -4.73 1.47
CA SER A 142 -0.44 -5.16 1.29
C SER A 142 0.59 -4.17 1.84
N ASP A 143 0.26 -2.88 1.92
CA ASP A 143 1.16 -1.83 2.46
C ASP A 143 1.16 -1.79 4.00
N SER A 144 0.25 -2.55 4.64
CA SER A 144 0.09 -2.62 6.09
C SER A 144 0.94 -3.71 6.77
N GLU A 145 1.81 -4.39 6.00
CA GLU A 145 2.80 -5.37 6.49
C GLU A 145 4.18 -4.73 6.75
#